data_AF-A0A971BPA7-F1
#
_entry.id   AF-A0A971BPA7-F1
#
_cell.length_a   1.000
_cell.length_b   1.000
_cell.length_c   1.000
_cell.angle_alpha   90.00
_cell.angle_beta   90.00
_cell.angle_gamma   90.00
#
_symmetry.space_group_name_H-M   'P 1'
#
loop_
_entity.id
_entity.type
_entity.pdbx_description
1 polymer ?
#
loop_
_entity_poly.entity_id
_entity_poly.type
_entity_poly.pdbx_seq_one_letter_code
_entity_poly.pdbx_strand_id
1 'polypeptide(L)' 'MLTKIFEAYEYLGVVSTLNRSEGIVVIRGTVDTYTDIIEILPNLPFFVEICEEE' A
#
# COMPACT_ATOMS: atom_id res chain seq x y z
N MET A 1 1.51 -8.02 7.81
CA MET A 1 2.53 -7.06 8.30
C MET A 1 2.35 -5.71 7.61
N LEU A 2 2.17 -5.69 6.29
CA LEU A 2 1.81 -4.50 5.51
C LEU A 2 0.53 -3.79 6.02
N THR A 3 -0.49 -4.56 6.40
CA THR A 3 -1.70 -4.04 7.07
C THR A 3 -1.40 -3.20 8.31
N LYS A 4 -0.47 -3.64 9.18
CA LYS A 4 -0.09 -2.89 10.40
C LYS A 4 0.66 -1.59 10.11
N ILE A 5 1.35 -1.52 8.97
CA ILE A 5 2.04 -0.30 8.54
C ILE A 5 0.99 0.73 8.11
N PHE A 6 0.01 0.32 7.29
CA PHE A 6 -1.09 1.22 6.89
C PHE A 6 -2.02 1.60 8.04
N GLU A 7 -2.23 0.72 9.02
CA GLU A 7 -2.92 1.07 10.27
C GLU A 7 -2.15 2.13 11.08
N ALA A 8 -0.82 2.15 11.01
CA ALA A 8 0.02 3.14 11.71
C ALA A 8 0.03 4.52 11.03
N TYR A 9 -0.32 4.60 9.74
CA TYR A 9 -0.52 5.85 9.00
C TYR A 9 -1.99 6.29 9.03
N GLU A 10 -2.68 6.24 10.18
CA GLU A 10 -4.04 6.79 10.34
C GLU A 10 -5.08 6.30 9.33
N TYR A 11 -5.00 5.04 8.88
CA TYR A 11 -5.93 4.47 7.90
C TYR A 11 -5.93 5.17 6.53
N LEU A 12 -4.76 5.58 6.02
CA LEU A 12 -4.60 6.13 4.65
C LEU A 12 -5.29 5.29 3.55
N GLY A 13 -5.46 3.99 3.77
CA GLY A 13 -6.26 3.14 2.90
C GLY A 13 -6.45 1.73 3.44
N VAL A 14 -7.17 0.91 2.67
CA VAL A 14 -7.40 -0.51 2.96
C VAL A 14 -6.40 -1.34 2.16
N VAL A 15 -5.65 -2.21 2.84
CA VAL A 15 -4.72 -3.15 2.20
C VAL A 15 -5.35 -4.53 2.11
N SER A 16 -5.44 -5.07 0.89
CA SER A 16 -5.90 -6.43 0.62
C SER A 16 -4.81 -7.23 -0.09
N THR A 17 -4.67 -8.51 0.23
CA THR A 17 -3.73 -9.40 -0.46
C THR A 17 -4.39 -9.96 -1.72
N LEU A 18 -3.79 -9.73 -2.88
CA LEU A 18 -4.25 -10.32 -4.15
C LEU A 18 -3.60 -11.68 -4.40
N ASN A 19 -2.27 -11.77 -4.22
CA ASN A 19 -1.54 -13.03 -4.34
C ASN A 19 -0.49 -13.15 -3.24
N ARG A 20 -0.70 -14.11 -2.33
CA ARG A 20 0.21 -14.33 -1.20
C ARG A 20 1.53 -14.98 -1.60
N SER A 21 1.55 -15.87 -2.59
CA SER A 21 2.80 -16.55 -2.98
C SER A 21 3.76 -15.62 -3.70
N GLU A 22 3.23 -14.61 -4.38
CA GLU A 22 3.98 -13.60 -5.12
C GLU A 22 4.19 -12.30 -4.32
N GLY A 23 3.53 -12.15 -3.17
CA GLY A 23 3.62 -10.93 -2.36
C GLY A 23 2.83 -9.75 -2.90
N ILE A 24 1.87 -9.98 -3.79
CA ILE A 24 1.07 -8.93 -4.43
C ILE A 24 -0.06 -8.50 -3.49
N VAL A 25 -0.14 -7.20 -3.26
CA VAL A 25 -1.17 -6.54 -2.47
C VAL A 25 -1.79 -5.41 -3.27
N VAL A 26 -3.04 -5.08 -2.97
CA VAL A 26 -3.73 -3.89 -3.45
C VAL A 26 -3.99 -2.96 -2.28
N ILE A 27 -3.68 -1.69 -2.48
CA ILE A 27 -3.95 -0.62 -1.51
C ILE A 27 -5.07 0.24 -2.12
N ARG A 28 -6.19 0.35 -1.40
CA ARG A 28 -7.34 1.15 -1.81
C ARG A 28 -7.45 2.38 -0.92
N GLY A 29 -7.06 3.53 -1.45
CA GLY A 29 -7.27 4.84 -0.86
C GLY A 29 -8.41 5.60 -1.54
N THR A 30 -8.68 6.80 -1.04
CA THR A 30 -9.53 7.79 -1.71
C THR A 30 -8.66 8.76 -2.51
N VAL A 31 -9.27 9.64 -3.31
CA VAL A 31 -8.53 10.61 -4.15
C VAL A 31 -7.61 11.50 -3.31
N ASP A 32 -8.07 11.88 -2.12
CA ASP A 32 -7.33 12.69 -1.15
C ASP A 32 -6.15 11.96 -0.51
N THR A 33 -6.20 10.64 -0.34
CA THR A 33 -5.10 9.87 0.28
C THR A 33 -4.13 9.25 -0.72
N TYR A 34 -4.44 9.31 -2.02
CA TYR A 34 -3.61 8.72 -3.07
C TYR A 34 -2.17 9.25 -3.05
N THR A 35 -2.00 10.57 -2.97
CA THR A 35 -0.67 11.20 -2.96
C THR A 35 0.14 10.76 -1.75
N ASP A 36 -0.46 10.78 -0.56
CA ASP A 36 0.20 10.35 0.68
C ASP A 36 0.64 8.88 0.60
N ILE A 37 -0.22 8.01 0.07
CA ILE A 37 0.10 6.59 -0.13
C ILE A 37 1.33 6.44 -1.02
N ILE A 38 1.38 7.13 -2.16
CA ILE A 38 2.52 7.05 -3.09
C ILE A 38 3.81 7.58 -2.44
N GLU A 39 3.73 8.61 -1.60
CA GLU A 39 4.89 9.17 -0.90
C GLU A 39 5.43 8.28 0.23
N ILE A 40 4.58 7.49 0.89
CA ILE A 40 5.04 6.60 1.98
C ILE A 40 5.67 5.30 1.48
N LEU A 41 5.23 4.78 0.32
CA LEU A 41 5.67 3.48 -0.19
C LEU A 41 7.21 3.39 -0.37
N PRO A 42 7.91 4.42 -0.89
CA PRO A 42 9.37 4.43 -0.99
C PRO A 42 10.09 4.48 0.36
N ASN A 43 9.43 4.92 1.43
CA ASN A 43 10.01 5.04 2.77
C ASN A 43 9.92 3.74 3.59
N LEU A 44 9.31 2.69 3.02
CA LEU A 44 9.18 1.41 3.69
C LEU A 44 10.55 0.72 3.85
N PRO A 45 10.76 -0.06 4.92
CA PRO A 45 12.03 -0.73 5.18
C PRO A 45 12.31 -1.93 4.24
N PHE A 46 11.58 -2.02 3.13
CA PHE A 46 11.69 -3.05 2.11
C PHE A 46 11.32 -2.45 0.75
N PHE A 47 11.84 -3.05 -0.32
CA PHE A 47 11.53 -2.63 -1.67
C PHE A 47 10.05 -2.87 -2.00
N VAL A 48 9.42 -1.89 -2.64
CA VAL A 48 8.06 -1.99 -3.16
C VAL A 48 8.08 -1.53 -4.61
N GLU A 49 7.44 -2.31 -5.47
CA GLU A 49 7.17 -1.96 -6.85
C GLU A 49 5.68 -1.61 -6.97
N ILE A 50 5.38 -0.46 -7.58
CA ILE A 50 4.01 -0.03 -7.83
C ILE A 50 3.64 -0.51 -9.23
N CYS A 51 2.66 -1.41 -9.30
CA CYS A 51 2.08 -1.87 -10.55
C CYS A 51 0.82 -1.06 -10.84
N GLU A 52 0.72 -0.45 -12.03
CA GLU A 52 -0.53 0.11 -12.52
C GLU A 52 -1.46 -1.05 -12.93
N GLU A 53 -2.72 -1.06 -12.46
CA GLU A 53 -3.76 -1.92 -13.03
C GLU A 53 -4.18 -1.32 -14.39
N GLU A 54 -3.91 -2.03 -15.49
CA GLU A 54 -4.43 -1.70 -16.84
C GLU A 54 -5.95 -1.88 -16.94
#